data_AF-A0A964W265-F1
#
_entry.id   AF-A0A964W265-F1
#
_cell.length_a   1.000
_cell.length_b   1.000
_cell.length_c   1.000
_cell.angle_alpha   90.00
_cell.angle_beta   90.00
_cell.angle_gamma   90.00
#
_symmetry.space_group_name_H-M   'P 1'
#
loop_
_entity.id
_entity.type
_entity.pdbx_description
1 polymer ?
#
loop_
_entity_poly.entity_id
_entity_poly.type
_entity_poly.pdbx_seq_one_letter_code
_entity_poly.pdbx_strand_id
1 'polypeptide(L)'
;MIIDIHSHIIPGIDDGSKSMEMSLDMLRNAEKDGTKEIVATPHYLLEYGEATIDEIKDYVQEINRILEQEKIDVKVYSGQEVYFNENIIDYYIQGKIGTINDSRYMLIEFPMHKFDNNIFDILYELQVRNIVPIIAHPERYKPIIEKPSLINGFINEGYLFQLNAGSIEGKFGENVKKTANILLDNNIYNFIGSDAHNINKRNTGINNALGLINESVIKDILKDSSKKLLDNDRIEFVGEKIRERKTIFSFFKR
;
A
#
# COMPACT_ATOMS: atom_id res chain seq x y z
N MET A 1 2.80 -13.14 13.24
CA MET A 1 2.03 -11.90 13.31
C MET A 1 1.94 -11.35 11.91
N ILE A 2 0.72 -11.03 11.49
CA ILE A 2 0.42 -10.48 10.18
C ILE A 2 0.04 -9.01 10.39
N ILE A 3 0.66 -8.12 9.62
CA ILE A 3 0.42 -6.68 9.62
C ILE A 3 -0.10 -6.29 8.24
N ASP A 4 -1.30 -5.73 8.18
CA ASP A 4 -1.90 -5.19 6.96
C ASP A 4 -1.67 -3.68 6.91
N ILE A 5 -0.86 -3.19 5.96
CA ILE A 5 -0.50 -1.77 5.92
C ILE A 5 -1.43 -0.89 5.06
N HIS A 6 -2.47 -1.47 4.46
CA HIS A 6 -3.33 -0.75 3.52
C HIS A 6 -4.76 -1.27 3.59
N SER A 7 -5.68 -0.44 4.11
CA SER A 7 -7.11 -0.77 4.19
C SER A 7 -8.01 0.47 4.29
N HIS A 8 -9.24 0.37 3.77
CA HIS A 8 -10.25 1.44 3.76
C HIS A 8 -11.35 1.11 4.77
N ILE A 9 -10.93 0.99 6.04
CA ILE A 9 -11.79 0.59 7.16
C ILE A 9 -12.44 1.77 7.87
N ILE A 10 -12.11 3.02 7.54
CA ILE A 10 -12.70 4.18 8.20
C ILE A 10 -14.12 4.41 7.66
N PRO A 11 -15.14 4.53 8.52
CA PRO A 11 -16.52 4.59 8.07
C PRO A 11 -16.89 5.94 7.42
N GLY A 12 -17.41 5.87 6.20
CA GLY A 12 -18.11 6.99 5.56
C GLY A 12 -17.22 8.09 4.98
N ILE A 13 -15.92 7.84 4.84
CA ILE A 13 -14.96 8.84 4.33
C ILE A 13 -14.66 8.67 2.84
N ASP A 14 -14.58 7.42 2.36
CA ASP A 14 -14.25 7.10 0.97
C ASP A 14 -15.13 5.95 0.44
N ASP A 15 -14.67 5.24 -0.60
CA ASP A 15 -15.37 4.11 -1.18
C ASP A 15 -15.27 2.81 -0.37
N GLY A 16 -14.54 2.81 0.75
CA GLY A 16 -14.45 1.72 1.70
C GLY A 16 -15.68 1.56 2.58
N SER A 17 -15.43 1.36 3.87
CA SER A 17 -16.47 1.10 4.87
C SER A 17 -17.56 2.18 4.89
N LYS A 18 -18.83 1.76 4.96
CA LYS A 18 -19.99 2.67 4.95
C LYS A 18 -20.55 3.00 6.33
N SER A 19 -20.13 2.28 7.36
CA SER A 19 -20.63 2.45 8.72
C SER A 19 -19.64 1.90 9.75
N MET A 20 -19.77 2.34 11.00
CA MET A 20 -18.97 1.78 12.09
C MET A 20 -19.17 0.27 12.20
N GLU A 21 -20.40 -0.22 12.06
CA GLU A 21 -20.74 -1.65 12.05
C GLU A 21 -19.95 -2.42 10.98
N MET A 22 -19.94 -1.92 9.73
CA MET A 22 -19.18 -2.54 8.64
C MET A 22 -17.67 -2.53 8.90
N SER A 23 -17.17 -1.47 9.52
CA SER A 23 -15.75 -1.35 9.91
C SER A 23 -15.38 -2.43 10.92
N LEU A 24 -16.21 -2.63 11.95
CA LEU A 24 -16.02 -3.68 12.95
C LEU A 24 -16.10 -5.08 12.32
N ASP A 25 -17.02 -5.32 11.38
CA ASP A 25 -17.09 -6.59 10.66
C ASP A 25 -15.85 -6.85 9.79
N MET A 26 -15.30 -5.82 9.14
CA MET A 26 -14.03 -5.92 8.42
C MET A 26 -12.87 -6.27 9.36
N LEU A 27 -12.86 -5.71 10.57
CA LEU A 27 -11.83 -5.97 11.59
C LEU A 27 -11.96 -7.37 12.20
N ARG A 28 -13.19 -7.87 12.44
CA ARG A 28 -13.44 -9.27 12.83
C ARG A 28 -12.98 -10.25 11.74
N ASN A 29 -13.18 -9.91 10.47
CA ASN A 29 -12.65 -10.71 9.37
C ASN A 29 -11.12 -10.71 9.35
N ALA A 30 -10.48 -9.57 9.64
CA ALA A 30 -9.03 -9.47 9.74
C ALA A 30 -8.49 -10.34 10.88
N GLU A 31 -9.11 -10.28 12.06
CA GLU A 31 -8.77 -11.12 13.22
C GLU A 31 -8.85 -12.61 12.87
N LYS A 32 -9.97 -13.01 12.25
CA LYS A 32 -10.22 -14.40 11.84
C LYS A 32 -9.20 -14.89 10.82
N ASP A 33 -8.72 -14.01 9.95
CA ASP A 33 -7.68 -14.31 8.96
C ASP A 33 -6.26 -14.37 9.58
N GLY A 34 -6.11 -13.88 10.83
CA GLY A 34 -4.86 -13.91 11.59
C GLY A 34 -4.09 -12.59 11.60
N THR A 35 -4.65 -11.52 11.02
CA THR A 35 -4.13 -10.15 11.11
C THR A 35 -4.24 -9.66 12.56
N LYS A 36 -3.17 -9.07 13.07
CA LYS A 36 -3.10 -8.51 14.44
C LYS A 36 -2.99 -6.99 14.46
N GLU A 37 -2.45 -6.43 13.39
CA GLU A 37 -2.25 -5.01 13.23
C GLU A 37 -2.70 -4.63 11.83
N ILE A 38 -3.45 -3.54 11.74
CA ILE A 38 -3.98 -3.02 10.48
C ILE A 38 -3.81 -1.50 10.44
N VAL A 39 -3.41 -0.98 9.29
CA VAL A 39 -3.34 0.46 9.06
C VAL A 39 -4.58 0.86 8.27
N ALA A 40 -5.33 1.81 8.82
CA ALA A 40 -6.37 2.50 8.09
C ALA A 40 -5.72 3.54 7.17
N THR A 41 -5.92 3.40 5.87
CA THR A 41 -5.36 4.26 4.83
C THR A 41 -6.47 4.72 3.87
N PRO A 42 -7.50 5.42 4.37
CA PRO A 42 -8.53 5.95 3.47
C PRO A 42 -7.89 6.89 2.45
N HIS A 43 -8.56 7.03 1.30
CA HIS A 43 -8.08 7.92 0.25
C HIS A 43 -7.99 9.36 0.76
N TYR A 44 -6.87 10.02 0.47
CA TYR A 44 -6.82 11.48 0.38
C TYR A 44 -6.77 11.90 -1.08
N LEU A 45 -7.93 12.26 -1.61
CA LEU A 45 -8.16 12.71 -2.99
C LEU A 45 -9.27 13.75 -2.97
N LEU A 46 -8.95 14.97 -3.43
CA LEU A 46 -9.93 16.07 -3.50
C LEU A 46 -11.21 15.62 -4.23
N GLU A 47 -12.35 16.05 -3.71
CA GLU A 47 -13.70 15.73 -4.18
C GLU A 47 -14.10 14.25 -4.06
N TYR A 48 -13.28 13.40 -3.43
CA TYR A 48 -13.54 11.98 -3.22
C TYR A 48 -13.42 11.54 -1.77
N GLY A 49 -12.33 11.94 -1.11
CA GLY A 49 -12.03 11.69 0.30
C GLY A 49 -11.06 12.75 0.80
N GLU A 50 -11.52 13.62 1.69
CA GLU A 50 -10.77 14.83 2.10
C GLU A 50 -10.52 14.90 3.61
N ALA A 51 -10.81 13.82 4.34
CA ALA A 51 -10.53 13.77 5.77
C ALA A 51 -9.04 13.95 6.03
N THR A 52 -8.73 14.93 6.87
CA THR A 52 -7.38 15.25 7.30
C THR A 52 -6.78 14.11 8.11
N ILE A 53 -5.44 14.05 8.19
CA ILE A 53 -4.78 13.00 8.98
C ILE A 53 -5.20 13.02 10.46
N ASP A 54 -5.48 14.19 11.02
CA ASP A 54 -5.94 14.31 12.41
C ASP A 54 -7.37 13.77 12.59
N GLU A 55 -8.27 14.02 11.64
CA GLU A 55 -9.60 13.38 11.63
C GLU A 55 -9.48 11.84 11.54
N ILE A 56 -8.56 11.32 10.71
CA ILE A 56 -8.30 9.88 10.65
C ILE A 56 -7.80 9.33 11.99
N LYS A 57 -6.92 10.06 12.69
CA LYS A 57 -6.45 9.67 14.03
C LYS A 57 -7.60 9.60 15.03
N ASP A 58 -8.54 10.54 14.99
CA ASP A 58 -9.72 10.53 15.86
C ASP A 58 -10.60 9.30 15.61
N TYR A 59 -10.87 8.97 14.34
CA TYR A 59 -11.58 7.73 13.98
C TYR A 59 -10.85 6.48 14.47
N VAL A 60 -9.52 6.41 14.29
CA VAL A 60 -8.71 5.26 14.73
C VAL A 60 -8.74 5.12 16.26
N GLN A 61 -8.72 6.22 17.01
CA GLN A 61 -8.88 6.18 18.47
C GLN A 61 -10.24 5.64 18.87
N GLU A 62 -11.32 6.09 18.23
CA GLU A 62 -12.67 5.60 18.49
C GLU A 62 -12.80 4.10 18.17
N ILE A 63 -12.32 3.67 17.00
CA ILE A 63 -12.33 2.27 16.58
C ILE A 63 -11.59 1.41 17.59
N ASN A 64 -10.35 1.76 17.95
CA ASN A 64 -9.56 0.98 18.92
C ASN A 64 -10.25 0.86 20.29
N ARG A 65 -10.91 1.94 20.76
CA ARG A 65 -11.70 1.89 22.00
C ARG A 65 -12.84 0.87 21.90
N ILE A 66 -13.52 0.79 20.76
CA ILE A 66 -14.60 -0.18 20.53
C ILE A 66 -14.04 -1.60 20.43
N LEU A 67 -12.92 -1.80 19.73
CA LEU A 67 -12.26 -3.10 19.62
C LEU A 67 -11.86 -3.66 20.98
N GLU A 68 -11.35 -2.82 21.88
CA GLU A 68 -11.02 -3.21 23.25
C GLU A 68 -12.28 -3.63 24.04
N GLN A 69 -13.38 -2.88 23.91
CA GLN A 69 -14.65 -3.19 24.57
C GLN A 69 -15.27 -4.51 24.06
N GLU A 70 -15.18 -4.75 22.76
CA GLU A 70 -15.71 -5.95 22.11
C GLU A 70 -14.73 -7.14 22.13
N LYS A 71 -13.51 -6.95 22.62
CA LYS A 71 -12.43 -7.94 22.70
C LYS A 71 -12.05 -8.52 21.33
N ILE A 72 -11.98 -7.66 20.32
CA ILE A 72 -11.46 -8.00 19.00
C ILE A 72 -9.95 -7.76 19.02
N ASP A 73 -9.14 -8.81 18.86
CA ASP A 73 -7.68 -8.80 18.99
C ASP A 73 -7.00 -8.31 17.71
N VAL A 74 -7.31 -7.06 17.34
CA VAL A 74 -6.70 -6.29 16.24
C VAL A 74 -6.42 -4.89 16.74
N LYS A 75 -5.23 -4.37 16.45
CA LYS A 75 -4.89 -2.96 16.68
C LYS A 75 -4.89 -2.18 15.38
N VAL A 76 -5.57 -1.04 15.37
CA VAL A 76 -5.65 -0.14 14.22
C VAL A 76 -4.65 1.00 14.36
N TYR A 77 -3.95 1.32 13.29
CA TYR A 77 -3.04 2.45 13.16
C TYR A 77 -3.57 3.43 12.10
N SER A 78 -3.26 4.72 12.24
CA SER A 78 -3.66 5.75 11.28
C SER A 78 -2.68 5.86 10.12
N GLY A 79 -3.18 6.21 8.95
CA GLY A 79 -2.43 6.55 7.75
C GLY A 79 -3.40 7.07 6.70
N GLN A 80 -2.94 7.29 5.47
CA GLN A 80 -3.76 7.66 4.32
C GLN A 80 -3.16 7.02 3.07
N GLU A 81 -4.00 6.64 2.11
CA GLU A 81 -3.55 6.42 0.74
C GLU A 81 -3.60 7.78 0.04
N VAL A 82 -2.43 8.43 -0.09
CA VAL A 82 -2.34 9.78 -0.62
C VAL A 82 -2.29 9.72 -2.14
N TYR A 83 -3.30 10.29 -2.81
CA TYR A 83 -3.30 10.37 -4.26
C TYR A 83 -2.30 11.40 -4.76
N PHE A 84 -1.37 10.95 -5.61
CA PHE A 84 -0.32 11.79 -6.17
C PHE A 84 -0.91 12.96 -6.98
N ASN A 85 -0.46 14.18 -6.66
CA ASN A 85 -0.70 15.39 -7.43
C ASN A 85 0.36 16.45 -7.09
N GLU A 86 0.38 17.55 -7.85
CA GLU A 86 1.38 18.62 -7.73
C GLU A 86 1.34 19.37 -6.38
N ASN A 87 0.20 19.34 -5.68
CA ASN A 87 0.00 20.04 -4.41
C ASN A 87 0.32 19.17 -3.18
N ILE A 88 0.86 17.96 -3.37
CA ILE A 88 1.11 17.01 -2.27
C ILE A 88 1.97 17.62 -1.14
N ILE A 89 2.97 18.45 -1.49
CA ILE A 89 3.82 19.14 -0.51
C ILE A 89 3.02 20.16 0.30
N ASP A 90 2.16 20.94 -0.36
CA ASP A 90 1.34 21.94 0.31
C ASP A 90 0.32 21.28 1.24
N TYR A 91 -0.29 20.18 0.82
CA TYR A 91 -1.21 19.41 1.65
C TYR A 91 -0.52 18.84 2.88
N TYR A 92 0.73 18.37 2.73
CA TYR A 92 1.51 17.88 3.86
C TYR A 92 1.85 19.00 4.84
N ILE A 93 2.34 20.15 4.36
CA ILE A 93 2.68 21.31 5.20
C ILE A 93 1.45 21.85 5.95
N GLN A 94 0.28 21.79 5.32
CA GLN A 94 -1.00 22.23 5.90
C GLN A 94 -1.61 21.21 6.89
N GLY A 95 -0.99 20.03 7.09
CA GLY A 95 -1.52 18.98 7.94
C GLY A 95 -2.77 18.28 7.39
N LYS A 96 -3.03 18.41 6.07
CA LYS A 96 -4.16 17.73 5.42
C LYS A 96 -3.85 16.27 5.17
N ILE A 97 -2.61 15.96 4.81
CA ILE A 97 -2.13 14.60 4.64
C ILE A 97 -1.03 14.26 5.64
N GLY A 98 -0.87 12.99 5.94
CA GLY A 98 0.19 12.50 6.80
C GLY A 98 0.76 11.16 6.38
N THR A 99 1.65 10.66 7.22
CA THR A 99 2.33 9.38 7.04
C THR A 99 1.64 8.28 7.84
N ILE A 100 2.00 7.03 7.55
CA ILE A 100 1.51 5.90 8.33
C ILE A 100 2.09 5.97 9.75
N ASN A 101 1.21 5.97 10.74
CA ASN A 101 1.51 5.94 12.17
C ASN A 101 2.53 7.00 12.61
N ASP A 102 2.45 8.21 12.05
CA ASP A 102 3.41 9.31 12.28
C ASP A 102 4.89 8.92 12.02
N SER A 103 5.10 7.84 11.27
CA SER A 103 6.42 7.42 10.82
C SER A 103 6.92 8.30 9.67
N ARG A 104 8.08 7.99 9.11
CA ARG A 104 8.56 8.61 7.88
C ARG A 104 7.86 8.10 6.61
N TYR A 105 6.99 7.10 6.69
CA TYR A 105 6.51 6.37 5.52
C TYR A 105 5.15 6.88 5.03
N MET A 106 5.07 7.33 3.77
CA MET A 106 3.82 7.80 3.16
C MET A 106 3.39 6.84 2.06
N LEU A 107 2.16 6.32 2.13
CA LEU A 107 1.58 5.49 1.07
C LEU A 107 1.04 6.40 -0.04
N ILE A 108 1.49 6.18 -1.26
CA ILE A 108 1.18 7.03 -2.42
C ILE A 108 0.56 6.19 -3.53
N GLU A 109 -0.58 6.65 -4.02
CA GLU A 109 -1.28 6.11 -5.19
C GLU A 109 -1.12 7.04 -6.40
N PHE A 110 -1.03 6.47 -7.61
CA PHE A 110 -0.95 7.22 -8.87
C PHE A 110 -2.18 6.97 -9.77
N PRO A 111 -2.40 7.82 -10.79
CA PRO A 111 -3.33 7.50 -11.87
C PRO A 111 -3.05 6.14 -12.52
N MET A 112 -4.05 5.26 -12.57
CA MET A 112 -3.90 3.87 -13.03
C MET A 112 -3.36 3.72 -14.45
N HIS A 113 -3.55 4.71 -15.32
CA HIS A 113 -3.28 4.61 -16.75
C HIS A 113 -2.03 5.34 -17.24
N LYS A 114 -1.41 6.19 -16.41
CA LYS A 114 -0.25 6.99 -16.80
C LYS A 114 0.57 7.38 -15.59
N PHE A 115 1.85 7.60 -15.83
CA PHE A 115 2.73 8.29 -14.90
C PHE A 115 3.03 9.67 -15.49
N ASP A 116 2.96 10.70 -14.66
CA ASP A 116 3.34 12.05 -15.05
C ASP A 116 4.88 12.18 -15.04
N ASN A 117 5.41 13.04 -15.91
CA ASN A 117 6.87 13.12 -16.14
C ASN A 117 7.64 13.71 -14.94
N ASN A 118 6.95 14.45 -14.06
CA ASN A 118 7.51 15.17 -12.92
C ASN A 118 7.34 14.42 -11.58
N ILE A 119 6.93 13.14 -11.59
CA ILE A 119 6.73 12.35 -10.37
C ILE A 119 7.96 12.39 -9.46
N PHE A 120 9.14 12.11 -10.01
CA PHE A 120 10.37 12.04 -9.20
C PHE A 120 10.76 13.40 -8.63
N ASP A 121 10.60 14.49 -9.38
CA ASP A 121 10.90 15.84 -8.90
C ASP A 121 9.98 16.24 -7.73
N ILE A 122 8.69 15.92 -7.83
CA ILE A 122 7.71 16.23 -6.78
C ILE A 122 7.95 15.37 -5.53
N LEU A 123 8.20 14.07 -5.70
CA LEU A 123 8.41 13.17 -4.58
C LEU A 123 9.79 13.34 -3.92
N TYR A 124 10.78 13.86 -4.64
CA TYR A 124 12.07 14.25 -4.06
C TYR A 124 11.89 15.29 -2.94
N GLU A 125 10.95 16.22 -3.08
CA GLU A 125 10.64 17.21 -2.03
C GLU A 125 10.10 16.58 -0.74
N LEU A 126 9.40 15.44 -0.82
CA LEU A 126 9.01 14.65 0.36
C LEU A 126 10.27 14.05 1.01
N GLN A 127 11.19 13.51 0.21
CA GLN A 127 12.43 12.91 0.73
C GLN A 127 13.34 13.92 1.43
N VAL A 128 13.45 15.15 0.90
CA VAL A 128 14.17 16.25 1.58
C VAL A 128 13.58 16.54 2.97
N ARG A 129 12.29 16.26 3.17
CA ARG A 129 11.58 16.38 4.45
C ARG A 129 11.62 15.08 5.27
N ASN A 130 12.52 14.16 4.93
CA ASN A 130 12.67 12.83 5.53
C ASN A 130 11.47 11.90 5.36
N ILE A 131 10.59 12.13 4.39
CA ILE A 131 9.47 11.23 4.09
C ILE A 131 9.91 10.24 3.02
N VAL A 132 9.61 8.95 3.23
CA VAL A 132 9.90 7.87 2.31
C VAL A 132 8.61 7.42 1.64
N PRO A 133 8.46 7.62 0.32
CA PRO A 133 7.34 7.10 -0.44
C PRO A 133 7.27 5.57 -0.43
N ILE A 134 6.07 5.06 -0.16
CA ILE A 134 5.65 3.68 -0.44
C ILE A 134 4.68 3.74 -1.61
N ILE A 135 5.03 3.10 -2.72
CA ILE A 135 4.18 3.01 -3.89
C ILE A 135 3.11 1.95 -3.64
N ALA A 136 1.85 2.37 -3.58
CA ALA A 136 0.71 1.49 -3.44
C ALA A 136 0.56 0.63 -4.71
N HIS A 137 0.39 -0.68 -4.51
CA HIS A 137 -0.01 -1.69 -5.51
C HIS A 137 0.57 -1.50 -6.93
N PRO A 138 1.91 -1.39 -7.09
CA PRO A 138 2.55 -1.03 -8.36
C PRO A 138 2.21 -1.97 -9.52
N GLU A 139 1.83 -3.22 -9.24
CA GLU A 139 1.38 -4.19 -10.23
C GLU A 139 0.07 -3.84 -10.93
N ARG A 140 -0.69 -2.85 -10.43
CA ARG A 140 -1.97 -2.40 -11.01
C ARG A 140 -1.81 -1.27 -12.02
N TYR A 141 -0.67 -0.56 -12.02
CA TYR A 141 -0.45 0.55 -12.95
C TYR A 141 -0.21 0.04 -14.37
N LYS A 142 -0.99 0.53 -15.34
CA LYS A 142 -0.88 0.17 -16.75
C LYS A 142 0.56 0.32 -17.29
N PRO A 143 1.32 1.39 -17.00
CA PRO A 143 2.72 1.47 -17.43
C PRO A 143 3.60 0.33 -16.89
N ILE A 144 3.43 -0.09 -15.63
CA ILE A 144 4.19 -1.20 -15.03
C ILE A 144 3.73 -2.54 -15.62
N ILE A 145 2.43 -2.73 -15.87
CA ILE A 145 1.91 -3.93 -16.54
C ILE A 145 2.49 -4.08 -17.95
N GLU A 146 2.53 -2.99 -18.72
CA GLU A 146 3.06 -2.99 -20.10
C GLU A 146 4.58 -3.14 -20.12
N LYS A 147 5.28 -2.53 -19.15
CA LYS A 147 6.73 -2.54 -19.05
C LYS A 147 7.18 -2.60 -17.58
N PRO A 148 7.30 -3.80 -16.98
CA PRO A 148 7.66 -3.93 -15.57
C PRO A 148 9.00 -3.29 -15.19
N SER A 149 9.96 -3.20 -16.13
CA SER A 149 11.25 -2.54 -15.89
C SER A 149 11.16 -1.05 -15.57
N LEU A 150 10.02 -0.39 -15.79
CA LEU A 150 9.79 0.99 -15.36
C LEU A 150 9.85 1.16 -13.84
N ILE A 151 9.55 0.10 -13.07
CA ILE A 151 9.67 0.12 -11.60
C ILE A 151 11.10 0.45 -11.15
N ASN A 152 12.11 0.17 -11.98
CA ASN A 152 13.51 0.45 -11.68
C ASN A 152 13.79 1.94 -11.46
N GLY A 153 13.00 2.85 -12.05
CA GLY A 153 13.10 4.28 -11.78
C GLY A 153 12.80 4.59 -10.31
N PHE A 154 11.66 4.10 -9.82
CA PHE A 154 11.24 4.22 -8.42
C PHE A 154 12.24 3.56 -7.45
N ILE A 155 12.84 2.43 -7.84
CA ILE A 155 13.91 1.78 -7.05
C ILE A 155 15.15 2.67 -6.94
N ASN A 156 15.55 3.35 -8.02
CA ASN A 156 16.73 4.22 -8.01
C ASN A 156 16.57 5.41 -7.06
N GLU A 157 15.35 5.92 -6.94
CA GLU A 157 15.01 7.00 -6.00
C GLU A 157 14.89 6.52 -4.54
N GLY A 158 15.00 5.21 -4.30
CA GLY A 158 14.96 4.62 -2.95
C GLY A 158 13.55 4.49 -2.38
N TYR A 159 12.52 4.42 -3.23
CA TYR A 159 11.14 4.17 -2.79
C TYR A 159 10.91 2.70 -2.42
N LEU A 160 9.84 2.47 -1.67
CA LEU A 160 9.40 1.14 -1.23
C LEU A 160 8.07 0.77 -1.90
N PHE A 161 7.70 -0.51 -1.83
CA PHE A 161 6.57 -1.03 -2.62
C PHE A 161 5.64 -1.92 -1.80
N GLN A 162 4.33 -1.73 -1.98
CA GLN A 162 3.29 -2.53 -1.32
C GLN A 162 2.54 -3.42 -2.32
N LEU A 163 2.58 -4.74 -2.12
CA LEU A 163 1.81 -5.73 -2.87
C LEU A 163 0.35 -5.73 -2.40
N ASN A 164 -0.60 -5.65 -3.32
CA ASN A 164 -1.99 -5.90 -3.00
C ASN A 164 -2.27 -7.41 -2.92
N ALA A 165 -2.82 -7.87 -1.79
CA ALA A 165 -3.16 -9.27 -1.58
C ALA A 165 -4.09 -9.82 -2.68
N GLY A 166 -5.05 -9.03 -3.14
CA GLY A 166 -5.96 -9.44 -4.21
C GLY A 166 -5.28 -9.61 -5.57
N SER A 167 -4.14 -8.96 -5.81
CA SER A 167 -3.40 -9.06 -7.07
C SER A 167 -2.83 -10.45 -7.30
N ILE A 168 -2.18 -11.05 -6.29
CA ILE A 168 -1.61 -12.40 -6.42
C ILE A 168 -2.71 -13.49 -6.46
N GLU A 169 -3.85 -13.21 -5.83
CA GLU A 169 -5.05 -14.07 -5.89
C GLU A 169 -5.76 -14.01 -7.25
N GLY A 170 -5.46 -13.01 -8.08
CA GLY A 170 -6.08 -12.83 -9.39
C GLY A 170 -7.40 -12.05 -9.39
N LYS A 171 -7.74 -11.37 -8.28
CA LYS A 171 -8.99 -10.57 -8.15
C LYS A 171 -9.04 -9.39 -9.12
N PHE A 172 -7.90 -8.89 -9.58
CA PHE A 172 -7.79 -7.75 -10.50
C PHE A 172 -7.43 -8.17 -11.95
N GLY A 173 -7.58 -9.46 -12.28
CA GLY A 173 -7.35 -9.99 -13.61
C GLY A 173 -5.92 -10.49 -13.87
N GLU A 174 -5.76 -11.22 -14.97
CA GLU A 174 -4.56 -12.02 -15.24
C GLU A 174 -3.30 -11.17 -15.46
N ASN A 175 -3.44 -10.00 -16.10
CA ASN A 175 -2.29 -9.12 -16.33
C ASN A 175 -1.74 -8.55 -15.01
N VAL A 176 -2.62 -8.18 -14.07
CA VAL A 176 -2.21 -7.71 -12.74
C VAL A 176 -1.55 -8.84 -11.98
N LYS A 177 -2.15 -10.04 -11.97
CA LYS A 177 -1.57 -11.22 -11.32
C LYS A 177 -0.18 -11.56 -11.87
N LYS A 178 -0.03 -11.57 -13.19
CA LYS A 178 1.26 -11.83 -13.85
C LYS A 178 2.29 -10.77 -13.47
N THR A 179 1.91 -9.51 -13.43
CA THR A 179 2.79 -8.40 -13.03
C THR A 179 3.20 -8.54 -11.57
N ALA A 180 2.27 -8.85 -10.67
CA ALA A 180 2.55 -9.13 -9.26
C ALA A 180 3.60 -10.23 -9.08
N ASN A 181 3.46 -11.33 -9.83
CA ASN A 181 4.44 -12.42 -9.79
C ASN A 181 5.81 -11.99 -10.34
N ILE A 182 5.87 -11.20 -11.42
CA ILE A 182 7.15 -10.66 -11.92
C ILE A 182 7.84 -9.79 -10.86
N LEU A 183 7.08 -8.93 -10.17
CA LEU A 183 7.63 -8.07 -9.11
C LEU A 183 8.05 -8.91 -7.88
N LEU A 184 7.29 -9.94 -7.52
CA LEU A 184 7.63 -10.90 -6.45
C LEU A 184 8.91 -11.68 -6.76
N ASP A 185 9.04 -12.22 -7.97
CA ASP A 185 10.22 -13.00 -8.41
C ASP A 185 11.53 -12.18 -8.35
N ASN A 186 11.42 -10.84 -8.29
CA ASN A 186 12.56 -9.93 -8.16
C ASN A 186 12.64 -9.28 -6.76
N ASN A 187 11.90 -9.80 -5.77
CA ASN A 187 11.87 -9.30 -4.39
C ASN A 187 11.57 -7.79 -4.29
N ILE A 188 10.72 -7.27 -5.18
CA ILE A 188 10.43 -5.82 -5.26
C ILE A 188 9.62 -5.34 -4.05
N TYR A 189 8.76 -6.18 -3.49
CA TYR A 189 7.83 -5.75 -2.45
C TYR A 189 8.46 -5.71 -1.06
N ASN A 190 8.22 -4.60 -0.37
CA ASN A 190 8.56 -4.44 1.05
C ASN A 190 7.35 -4.75 1.93
N PHE A 191 6.14 -4.55 1.43
CA PHE A 191 4.93 -4.67 2.22
C PHE A 191 3.84 -5.44 1.46
N ILE A 192 2.87 -5.94 2.23
CA ILE A 192 1.60 -6.45 1.71
C ILE A 192 0.47 -5.69 2.38
N GLY A 193 -0.61 -5.48 1.63
CA GLY A 193 -1.81 -4.85 2.14
C GLY A 193 -3.05 -5.45 1.52
N SER A 194 -4.16 -5.46 2.26
CA SER A 194 -5.42 -6.02 1.78
C SER A 194 -6.07 -5.13 0.73
N ASP A 195 -5.90 -3.82 0.85
CA ASP A 195 -6.64 -2.82 0.08
C ASP A 195 -8.16 -3.09 0.20
N ALA A 196 -8.57 -3.45 1.43
CA ALA A 196 -9.93 -3.86 1.75
C ALA A 196 -10.86 -2.66 1.77
N HIS A 197 -12.03 -2.83 1.17
CA HIS A 197 -13.10 -1.81 1.09
C HIS A 197 -14.43 -2.32 1.63
N ASN A 198 -14.60 -3.65 1.77
CA ASN A 198 -15.84 -4.25 2.27
C ASN A 198 -15.63 -5.65 2.84
N ILE A 199 -16.67 -6.20 3.45
CA ILE A 199 -16.63 -7.54 4.07
C ILE A 199 -16.59 -8.71 3.08
N ASN A 200 -16.83 -8.45 1.78
CA ASN A 200 -17.06 -9.50 0.77
C ASN A 200 -15.94 -9.60 -0.27
N LYS A 201 -15.99 -8.76 -1.32
CA LYS A 201 -15.16 -8.90 -2.52
C LYS A 201 -13.75 -8.34 -2.33
N ARG A 202 -13.64 -7.14 -1.75
CA ARG A 202 -12.37 -6.48 -1.39
C ARG A 202 -12.28 -6.50 0.13
N ASN A 203 -11.99 -7.67 0.70
CA ASN A 203 -11.98 -7.90 2.15
C ASN A 203 -10.56 -7.85 2.74
N THR A 204 -10.49 -7.86 4.07
CA THR A 204 -9.26 -7.77 4.88
C THR A 204 -8.43 -9.05 4.91
N GLY A 205 -8.75 -10.04 4.06
CA GLY A 205 -8.04 -11.32 4.01
C GLY A 205 -6.72 -11.22 3.26
N ILE A 206 -5.61 -11.49 3.95
CA ILE A 206 -4.23 -11.46 3.39
C ILE A 206 -3.47 -12.77 3.59
N ASN A 207 -3.93 -13.65 4.49
CA ASN A 207 -3.28 -14.92 4.79
C ASN A 207 -3.28 -15.87 3.58
N ASN A 208 -4.35 -15.88 2.78
CA ASN A 208 -4.39 -16.65 1.54
C ASN A 208 -3.34 -16.16 0.52
N ALA A 209 -3.22 -14.84 0.33
CA ALA A 209 -2.17 -14.26 -0.49
C ALA A 209 -0.76 -14.61 0.01
N LEU A 210 -0.52 -14.56 1.33
CA LEU A 210 0.72 -15.04 1.94
C LEU A 210 0.94 -16.54 1.67
N GLY A 211 -0.11 -17.37 1.68
CA GLY A 211 -0.04 -18.78 1.32
C GLY A 211 0.44 -19.04 -0.12
N LEU A 212 0.16 -18.12 -1.04
CA LEU A 212 0.58 -18.19 -2.45
C LEU A 212 2.03 -17.76 -2.69
N ILE A 213 2.65 -17.05 -1.75
CA ILE A 213 4.06 -16.68 -1.83
C ILE A 213 4.90 -17.90 -1.41
N ASN A 214 5.65 -18.48 -2.34
CA ASN A 214 6.42 -19.71 -2.07
C ASN A 214 7.69 -19.44 -1.26
N GLU A 215 8.35 -18.30 -1.48
CA GLU A 215 9.64 -18.01 -0.88
C GLU A 215 9.50 -17.47 0.54
N SER A 216 10.10 -18.17 1.51
CA SER A 216 10.09 -17.75 2.92
C SER A 216 10.79 -16.40 3.13
N VAL A 217 11.84 -16.13 2.33
CA VAL A 217 12.61 -14.89 2.40
C VAL A 217 11.73 -13.67 2.14
N ILE A 218 10.84 -13.74 1.14
CA ILE A 218 9.89 -12.66 0.87
C ILE A 218 8.95 -12.45 2.06
N LYS A 219 8.41 -13.53 2.64
CA LYS A 219 7.52 -13.42 3.81
C LYS A 219 8.22 -12.75 5.00
N ASP A 220 9.50 -13.05 5.20
CA ASP A 220 10.29 -12.43 6.25
C ASP A 220 10.54 -10.94 5.96
N ILE A 221 10.82 -10.56 4.70
CA ILE A 221 10.94 -9.16 4.28
C ILE A 221 9.64 -8.40 4.53
N LEU A 222 8.49 -8.96 4.10
CA LEU A 222 7.18 -8.34 4.27
C LEU A 222 6.86 -8.09 5.75
N LYS A 223 7.13 -9.09 6.59
CA LYS A 223 6.88 -9.02 8.03
C LYS A 223 7.83 -8.03 8.74
N ASP A 224 9.12 -8.10 8.47
CA ASP A 224 10.13 -7.25 9.09
C ASP A 224 9.94 -5.78 8.70
N SER A 225 9.70 -5.52 7.42
CA SER A 225 9.47 -4.16 6.90
C SER A 225 8.22 -3.56 7.51
N SER A 226 7.09 -4.27 7.57
CA SER A 226 5.86 -3.75 8.17
C SER A 226 6.04 -3.39 9.65
N LYS A 227 6.83 -4.18 10.40
CA LYS A 227 7.15 -3.85 11.80
C LYS A 227 8.01 -2.59 11.90
N LYS A 228 9.10 -2.53 11.13
CA LYS A 228 9.99 -1.35 11.08
C LYS A 228 9.24 -0.08 10.68
N LEU A 229 8.27 -0.20 9.78
CA LEU A 229 7.41 0.92 9.37
C LEU A 229 6.65 1.48 10.57
N LEU A 230 5.97 0.61 11.34
CA LEU A 230 5.20 1.04 12.51
C LEU A 230 6.10 1.61 13.62
N ASP A 231 7.32 1.08 13.76
CA ASP A 231 8.33 1.54 14.73
C ASP A 231 9.13 2.78 14.22
N ASN A 232 8.87 3.25 12.99
CA ASN A 232 9.60 4.32 12.30
C ASN A 232 11.12 4.06 12.12
N ASP A 233 11.50 2.78 12.13
CA ASP A 233 12.84 2.30 11.85
C ASP A 233 13.17 2.38 10.36
N ARG A 234 14.46 2.44 10.04
CA ARG A 234 14.92 2.47 8.64
C ARG A 234 14.70 1.11 7.98
N ILE A 235 14.02 1.13 6.84
CA ILE A 235 13.83 0.00 5.92
C ILE A 235 14.76 0.20 4.72
N GLU A 236 15.49 -0.85 4.37
CA GLU A 236 16.31 -0.89 3.15
C GLU A 236 15.61 -1.74 2.09
N PHE A 237 15.64 -1.27 0.85
CA PHE A 237 15.20 -2.07 -0.29
C PHE A 237 16.24 -3.17 -0.57
N VAL A 238 15.80 -4.43 -0.60
CA VAL A 238 16.66 -5.62 -0.76
C VAL A 238 16.39 -6.40 -2.04
N GLY A 239 15.52 -5.89 -2.92
CA GLY A 239 15.16 -6.53 -4.18
C GLY A 239 16.16 -6.32 -5.31
N GLU A 240 15.85 -6.91 -6.47
CA GLU A 240 16.64 -6.78 -7.69
C GLU A 240 15.92 -5.95 -8.76
N LYS A 241 16.68 -5.19 -9.54
CA LYS A 241 16.13 -4.47 -10.69
C LYS A 241 15.68 -5.46 -11.77
N ILE A 242 14.51 -5.18 -12.35
CA ILE A 242 13.95 -6.00 -13.43
C ILE A 242 14.77 -5.79 -14.69
N ARG A 243 15.37 -6.88 -15.19
CA ARG A 243 16.14 -6.88 -16.44
C ARG A 243 15.21 -7.01 -17.64
N GLU A 244 15.37 -6.14 -18.62
CA GLU A 244 14.68 -6.30 -19.90
C GLU A 244 15.24 -7.52 -20.64
N ARG A 245 14.37 -8.47 -20.99
CA ARG A 245 14.74 -9.53 -21.94
C ARG A 245 14.91 -8.86 -23.30
N LYS A 246 16.15 -8.72 -23.78
CA LYS A 246 16.42 -8.33 -25.17
C LYS A 246 15.81 -9.40 -26.08
N THR A 247 14.69 -9.08 -26.72
CA THR A 247 14.08 -9.98 -27.69
C THR A 247 15.04 -10.14 -28.87
N ILE A 248 15.41 -11.38 -29.19
CA ILE A 248 16.34 -11.73 -30.29
C ILE A 248 15.88 -11.16 -31.65
N PHE A 249 14.61 -10.80 -31.78
CA PHE A 249 14.04 -10.15 -32.97
C PHE A 249 14.51 -8.72 -33.23
N SER A 250 15.20 -8.04 -32.30
CA SER A 250 15.79 -6.73 -32.59
C SER A 250 17.02 -6.79 -33.53
N PHE A 251 17.59 -7.99 -33.74
CA PHE A 251 18.71 -8.18 -34.69
C PHE A 251 18.27 -8.30 -36.16
N PHE A 252 16.98 -8.51 -36.45
CA PHE A 252 16.48 -8.67 -37.82
C PHE A 252 15.82 -7.42 -38.41
N LYS A 253 15.95 -6.26 -37.75
CA LYS A 253 15.66 -4.95 -38.35
C LYS A 253 16.97 -4.18 -38.53
N ARG A 254 17.69 -4.50 -39.59
CA ARG A 254 18.72 -3.66 -40.21
C ARG A 254 18.37 -3.48 -41.67
#